data_AF-A0A7S1S1B0-F1
#
_entry.id   AF-A0A7S1S1B0-F1
#
_cell.length_a   1.000
_cell.length_b   1.000
_cell.length_c   1.000
_cell.angle_alpha   90.00
_cell.angle_beta   90.00
_cell.angle_gamma   90.00
#
_symmetry.space_group_name_H-M   'P 1'
#
loop_
_entity.id
_entity.type
_entity.pdbx_description
1 polymer ?
#
loop_
_entity_poly.entity_id
_entity_poly.type
_entity_poly.pdbx_seq_one_letter_code
_entity_poly.pdbx_strand_id
1 'polypeptide(L)'
;FVHGFHFMFLSSCMIALNVVMIGVIADARLDASLRQTPVSPAWSYIEVLFAIFFTAEVVLRILADRLLFFLGFEWRWNVFDLLLALFSVVDVILSKIGSVAISDPSFARTLRFVRFLRIVRIARAVRIFHSLRIVVFAIIESMMSLVW
;
A
#
# COMPACT_ATOMS: atom_id res chain seq x y z
N PHE A 1 -5.23 3.02 23.28
CA PHE A 1 -6.09 2.33 22.29
C PHE A 1 -5.34 2.10 20.97
N VAL A 2 -4.81 3.15 20.32
CA VAL A 2 -4.00 3.00 19.08
C VAL A 2 -2.58 2.47 19.35
N HIS A 3 -1.96 2.84 20.47
CA HIS A 3 -0.65 2.31 20.90
C HIS A 3 -0.73 0.94 21.61
N GLY A 4 -1.90 0.30 21.60
CA GLY A 4 -2.10 -0.98 22.30
C GLY A 4 -1.49 -2.15 21.53
N PHE A 5 -0.96 -3.14 22.25
CA PHE A 5 -0.42 -4.37 21.66
C PHE A 5 -1.41 -5.04 20.69
N HIS A 6 -2.69 -5.10 21.07
CA HIS A 6 -3.74 -5.66 20.22
C HIS A 6 -3.92 -4.94 18.89
N PHE A 7 -3.82 -3.61 18.88
CA PHE A 7 -3.96 -2.82 17.65
C PHE A 7 -2.76 -3.05 16.71
N MET A 8 -1.54 -3.08 17.26
CA MET A 8 -0.33 -3.38 16.49
C MET A 8 -0.34 -4.80 15.94
N PHE A 9 -0.77 -5.78 16.73
CA PHE A 9 -0.89 -7.17 16.30
C PHE A 9 -1.93 -7.31 15.18
N LEU A 10 -3.11 -6.70 15.34
CA LEU A 10 -4.19 -6.76 14.35
C LEU A 10 -3.78 -6.07 13.03
N SER A 11 -3.14 -4.90 13.11
CA SER A 11 -2.56 -4.21 11.96
C SER A 11 -1.53 -5.10 11.23
N SER A 12 -0.65 -5.74 11.99
CA SER A 12 0.39 -6.61 11.43
C SER A 12 -0.19 -7.84 10.73
N CYS A 13 -1.19 -8.49 11.35
CA CYS A 13 -1.92 -9.59 10.72
C CYS A 13 -2.62 -9.13 9.44
N MET A 14 -3.24 -7.94 9.44
CA MET A 14 -3.91 -7.40 8.26
C MET A 14 -2.95 -7.04 7.13
N ILE A 15 -1.76 -6.51 7.45
CA ILE A 15 -0.70 -6.27 6.45
C ILE A 15 -0.23 -7.60 5.84
N ALA A 16 0.06 -8.60 6.67
CA ALA A 16 0.47 -9.91 6.19
C ALA A 16 -0.60 -10.55 5.29
N LEU A 17 -1.86 -10.51 5.73
CA LEU A 17 -3.01 -10.97 4.95
C LEU A 17 -3.10 -10.21 3.62
N ASN A 18 -2.95 -8.88 3.64
CA ASN A 18 -3.01 -8.08 2.43
C ASN A 18 -1.89 -8.44 1.44
N VAL A 19 -0.66 -8.67 1.90
CA VAL A 19 0.47 -9.09 1.05
C VAL A 19 0.20 -10.45 0.41
N VAL A 20 -0.26 -11.44 1.20
CA VAL A 20 -0.62 -12.76 0.67
C VAL A 20 -1.73 -12.63 -0.37
N MET A 21 -2.76 -11.85 -0.08
CA MET A 21 -3.87 -11.63 -1.01
C MET A 21 -3.43 -10.92 -2.30
N ILE A 22 -2.52 -9.95 -2.23
CA ILE A 22 -1.92 -9.34 -3.42
C ILE A 22 -1.20 -10.40 -4.27
N GLY A 23 -0.46 -11.30 -3.63
CA GLY A 23 0.21 -12.42 -4.32
C GLY A 23 -0.78 -13.37 -5.01
N VAL A 24 -1.82 -13.81 -4.30
CA VAL A 24 -2.87 -14.67 -4.85
C VAL A 24 -3.62 -14.00 -6.00
N ILE A 25 -3.95 -12.71 -5.86
CA ILE A 25 -4.61 -11.95 -6.92
C ILE A 25 -3.69 -11.77 -8.13
N ALA A 26 -2.38 -11.56 -7.92
CA ALA A 26 -1.42 -11.47 -9.00
C ALA A 26 -1.32 -12.79 -9.76
N ASP A 27 -1.23 -13.92 -9.06
CA ASP A 27 -1.19 -15.25 -9.65
C ASP A 27 -2.47 -15.56 -10.44
N ALA A 28 -3.64 -15.31 -9.83
CA ALA A 28 -4.94 -15.48 -10.50
C ALA A 28 -5.09 -14.60 -11.76
N ARG A 29 -4.53 -13.38 -11.76
CA ARG A 29 -4.52 -12.49 -12.94
C ARG A 29 -3.58 -12.98 -14.03
N LEU A 30 -2.43 -13.55 -13.66
CA LEU A 30 -1.50 -14.15 -14.62
C LEU A 30 -2.14 -15.36 -15.30
N ASP A 31 -2.74 -16.26 -14.52
CA ASP A 31 -3.44 -17.44 -15.03
C ASP A 31 -4.61 -17.08 -15.94
N ALA A 32 -5.41 -16.08 -15.56
CA ALA A 32 -6.50 -15.57 -16.39
C ALA A 32 -5.98 -14.94 -17.70
N SER A 33 -4.83 -14.26 -17.66
CA SER A 33 -4.21 -13.66 -18.85
C SER A 33 -3.68 -14.73 -19.81
N LEU A 34 -3.12 -15.82 -19.29
CA LEU A 34 -2.65 -16.96 -20.10
C LEU A 34 -3.81 -17.74 -20.72
N ARG A 35 -4.88 -17.95 -19.96
CA ARG A 35 -6.07 -18.71 -20.40
C ARG A 35 -7.11 -17.86 -21.13
N GLN A 36 -6.89 -16.55 -21.27
CA GLN A 36 -7.83 -15.57 -21.83
C GLN A 36 -9.22 -15.62 -21.17
N THR A 37 -9.30 -15.98 -19.89
CA THR A 37 -10.55 -16.02 -19.13
C THR A 37 -10.82 -14.69 -18.43
N PRO A 38 -12.09 -14.28 -18.28
CA PRO A 38 -12.41 -13.07 -17.53
C PRO A 38 -12.06 -13.25 -16.05
N VAL A 39 -11.37 -12.27 -15.48
CA VAL A 39 -11.04 -12.24 -14.05
C VAL A 39 -12.32 -11.97 -13.25
N SER A 40 -12.57 -12.76 -12.20
CA SER A 40 -13.74 -12.57 -11.34
C SER A 40 -13.75 -11.17 -10.69
N PRO A 41 -14.89 -10.45 -10.69
CA PRO A 41 -15.01 -9.13 -10.06
C PRO A 41 -14.83 -9.18 -8.53
N ALA A 42 -14.95 -10.36 -7.91
CA ALA A 42 -14.75 -10.57 -6.48
C ALA A 42 -13.38 -10.05 -5.98
N TRP A 43 -12.32 -10.24 -6.78
CA TRP A 43 -10.98 -9.80 -6.42
C TRP A 43 -10.87 -8.28 -6.25
N SER A 44 -11.57 -7.51 -7.07
CA SER A 44 -11.59 -6.05 -6.98
C SER A 44 -12.28 -5.58 -5.70
N TYR A 45 -13.35 -6.23 -5.26
CA TYR A 45 -14.02 -5.90 -4.00
C TYR A 45 -13.11 -6.13 -2.79
N ILE A 46 -12.33 -7.22 -2.81
CA ILE A 46 -11.35 -7.53 -1.76
C ILE A 46 -10.25 -6.45 -1.70
N GLU A 47 -9.69 -6.04 -2.84
CA GLU A 47 -8.68 -4.95 -2.88
C GLU A 47 -9.22 -3.64 -2.29
N VAL A 48 -10.48 -3.29 -2.60
CA VAL A 48 -11.15 -2.10 -2.08
C VAL A 48 -11.38 -2.21 -0.58
N LEU A 49 -11.79 -3.38 -0.07
CA LEU A 49 -12.01 -3.60 1.35
C LEU A 49 -10.72 -3.36 2.16
N PHE A 50 -9.59 -3.92 1.72
CA PHE A 50 -8.30 -3.67 2.35
C PHE A 50 -7.89 -2.20 2.27
N ALA A 51 -8.11 -1.54 1.12
CA ALA A 51 -7.80 -0.13 0.97
C ALA A 51 -8.61 0.75 1.95
N ILE A 52 -9.89 0.45 2.16
CA ILE A 52 -10.73 1.14 3.15
C ILE A 52 -10.21 0.91 4.56
N PHE A 53 -9.89 -0.35 4.91
CA PHE A 53 -9.36 -0.70 6.23
C PHE A 53 -8.07 0.07 6.55
N PHE A 54 -7.09 0.05 5.64
CA PHE A 54 -5.82 0.75 5.84
C PHE A 54 -5.96 2.26 5.84
N THR A 55 -6.88 2.81 5.04
CA THR A 55 -7.18 4.24 5.08
C THR A 55 -7.79 4.63 6.42
N ALA A 56 -8.76 3.85 6.91
CA ALA A 56 -9.38 4.07 8.23
C ALA A 56 -8.34 3.96 9.36
N GLU A 57 -7.43 2.99 9.28
CA GLU A 57 -6.35 2.81 10.25
C GLU A 57 -5.44 4.05 10.35
N VAL A 58 -5.02 4.59 9.20
CA VAL A 58 -4.19 5.81 9.14
C VAL A 58 -4.95 7.01 9.68
N VAL A 59 -6.24 7.16 9.33
CA VAL A 59 -7.09 8.23 9.87
C VAL A 59 -7.21 8.13 11.39
N LEU A 60 -7.42 6.93 11.94
CA LEU A 60 -7.48 6.72 13.39
C LEU A 60 -6.16 7.10 14.09
N ARG A 61 -5.01 6.79 13.50
CA ARG A 61 -3.70 7.23 14.02
C ARG A 61 -3.54 8.75 13.99
N ILE A 62 -3.95 9.40 12.91
CA ILE A 62 -3.92 10.87 12.80
C ILE A 62 -4.80 11.51 13.88
N LEU A 63 -6.00 10.97 14.11
CA LEU A 63 -6.91 11.46 15.15
C LEU A 63 -6.36 11.25 16.57
N ALA A 64 -5.63 10.15 16.80
CA ALA A 64 -5.04 9.84 18.09
C ALA A 64 -3.80 10.70 18.40
N ASP A 65 -2.86 10.81 17.46
CA ASP A 65 -1.56 11.47 17.70
C ASP A 65 -1.55 12.96 17.31
N ARG A 66 -2.51 13.42 16.49
CA ARG A 66 -2.67 14.83 16.07
C ARG A 66 -1.36 15.46 15.56
N LEU A 67 -0.82 16.45 16.28
CA LEU A 67 0.44 17.12 15.94
C LEU A 67 1.67 16.22 16.14
N LEU A 68 1.62 15.28 17.09
CA LEU A 68 2.70 14.32 17.32
C LEU A 68 2.86 13.33 16.15
N PHE A 69 1.83 13.17 15.31
CA PHE A 69 1.93 12.39 14.09
C PHE A 69 2.99 12.95 13.13
N PHE A 70 3.10 14.29 13.06
CA PHE A 70 3.99 15.01 12.16
C PHE A 70 5.30 15.47 12.82
N LEU A 71 5.31 15.65 14.14
CA LEU A 71 6.47 16.18 14.89
C LEU A 71 7.17 15.11 15.77
N GLY A 72 6.62 13.90 15.87
CA GLY A 72 7.21 12.82 16.66
C GLY A 72 8.45 12.19 16.01
N PHE A 73 9.21 11.40 16.78
CA PHE A 73 10.42 10.72 16.30
C PHE A 73 10.18 9.84 15.04
N GLU A 74 9.01 9.23 14.94
CA GLU A 74 8.61 8.35 13.83
C GLU A 74 7.85 9.09 12.70
N TRP A 75 7.90 10.42 12.65
CA TRP A 75 7.13 11.23 11.69
C TRP A 75 7.35 10.82 10.23
N ARG A 76 8.58 10.44 9.86
CA ARG A 76 8.94 10.01 8.49
C ARG A 76 8.15 8.78 8.07
N TRP A 77 8.01 7.83 8.99
CA TRP A 77 7.20 6.65 8.77
C TRP A 77 5.71 7.04 8.73
N ASN A 78 5.23 7.82 9.68
CA ASN A 78 3.84 8.27 9.68
C ASN A 78 3.41 8.94 8.35
N VAL A 79 4.23 9.85 7.83
CA VAL A 79 4.02 10.49 6.51
C VAL A 79 4.05 9.47 5.37
N PHE A 80 4.97 8.50 5.39
CA PHE A 80 4.99 7.42 4.39
C PHE A 80 3.68 6.61 4.39
N ASP A 81 3.01 6.44 5.54
CA ASP A 81 1.77 5.65 5.62
C ASP A 81 0.60 6.41 5.02
N LEU A 82 0.59 7.72 5.29
CA LEU A 82 -0.37 8.66 4.76
C LEU A 82 -0.25 8.71 3.22
N LEU A 83 0.96 8.79 2.69
CA LEU A 83 1.21 8.73 1.25
C LEU A 83 0.72 7.40 0.65
N LEU A 84 1.05 6.29 1.29
CA LEU A 84 0.58 4.96 0.87
C LEU A 84 -0.95 4.84 0.87
N ALA A 85 -1.63 5.38 1.89
CA ALA A 85 -3.08 5.41 1.95
C ALA A 85 -3.66 6.26 0.83
N LEU A 86 -3.10 7.45 0.58
CA LEU A 86 -3.50 8.33 -0.51
C LEU A 86 -3.35 7.64 -1.88
N PHE A 87 -2.20 7.03 -2.15
CA PHE A 87 -1.98 6.27 -3.37
C PHE A 87 -2.96 5.10 -3.51
N SER A 88 -3.39 4.51 -2.39
CA SER A 88 -4.38 3.44 -2.41
C SER A 88 -5.76 3.92 -2.84
N VAL A 89 -6.18 5.08 -2.34
CA VAL A 89 -7.44 5.72 -2.74
C VAL A 89 -7.38 6.14 -4.21
N VAL A 90 -6.28 6.74 -4.65
CA VAL A 90 -6.08 7.14 -6.05
C VAL A 90 -6.14 5.94 -7.00
N ASP A 91 -5.51 4.81 -6.66
CA ASP A 91 -5.58 3.57 -7.44
C ASP A 91 -7.01 3.04 -7.58
N VAL A 92 -7.80 3.04 -6.51
CA VAL A 92 -9.21 2.64 -6.56
C VAL A 92 -10.02 3.57 -7.46
N ILE A 93 -9.86 4.88 -7.32
CA ILE A 93 -10.56 5.87 -8.14
C ILE A 93 -10.21 5.69 -9.62
N LEU A 94 -8.91 5.60 -9.94
CA LEU A 94 -8.44 5.43 -11.32
C LEU A 94 -8.89 4.09 -11.92
N SER A 95 -8.98 3.02 -11.12
CA SER A 95 -9.51 1.73 -11.59
C SER A 95 -10.99 1.80 -12.00
N LYS A 96 -11.79 2.67 -11.36
CA LYS A 96 -13.20 2.88 -11.70
C LYS A 96 -13.40 3.86 -12.86
N ILE A 97 -12.52 4.86 -13.01
CA ILE A 97 -12.57 5.82 -14.12
C ILE A 97 -12.05 5.18 -15.42
N GLY A 98 -11.00 4.38 -15.34
CA GLY A 98 -10.41 3.70 -16.50
C GLY A 98 -11.33 2.68 -17.18
N SER A 99 -12.34 2.17 -16.48
CA SER A 99 -13.40 1.36 -17.09
C SER A 99 -14.43 2.17 -17.89
N VAL A 100 -14.48 3.50 -17.70
CA VAL A 100 -15.49 4.39 -18.32
C VAL A 100 -14.91 5.18 -19.50
N ALA A 101 -13.62 5.50 -19.50
CA ALA A 101 -12.98 6.32 -20.52
C ALA A 101 -11.83 5.58 -21.22
N ILE A 102 -12.11 4.92 -22.35
CA ILE A 102 -11.06 4.39 -23.23
C ILE A 102 -11.10 5.15 -24.55
N SER A 103 -10.28 6.20 -24.64
CA SER A 103 -9.85 6.82 -25.90
C SER A 103 -8.47 7.49 -25.81
N ASP A 104 -7.93 7.76 -24.61
CA ASP A 104 -6.66 8.48 -24.45
C ASP A 104 -5.44 7.58 -24.14
N PRO A 105 -4.39 7.57 -24.99
CA PRO A 105 -3.18 6.77 -24.77
C PRO A 105 -2.36 7.24 -23.56
N SER A 106 -2.48 8.50 -23.15
CA SER A 106 -1.86 9.04 -21.93
C SER A 106 -2.42 8.38 -20.67
N PHE A 107 -3.72 8.08 -20.65
CA PHE A 107 -4.38 7.46 -19.50
C PHE A 107 -3.94 6.00 -19.31
N ALA A 108 -3.74 5.27 -20.41
CA ALA A 108 -3.18 3.91 -20.39
C ALA A 108 -1.77 3.87 -19.77
N ARG A 109 -0.95 4.92 -19.97
CA ARG A 109 0.39 5.03 -19.38
C ARG A 109 0.31 5.27 -17.87
N THR A 110 -0.59 6.14 -17.41
CA THR A 110 -0.82 6.37 -15.98
C THR A 110 -1.30 5.11 -15.25
N LEU A 111 -2.20 4.34 -15.87
CA LEU A 111 -2.66 3.06 -15.30
C LEU A 111 -1.51 2.06 -15.08
N ARG A 112 -0.46 2.08 -15.92
CA ARG A 112 0.74 1.24 -15.70
C ARG A 112 1.51 1.66 -14.45
N PHE A 113 1.70 2.97 -14.24
CA PHE A 113 2.36 3.49 -13.04
C PHE A 113 1.59 3.16 -11.76
N VAL A 114 0.28 3.29 -11.82
CA VAL A 114 -0.62 2.99 -10.69
C VAL A 114 -0.51 1.53 -10.24
N ARG A 115 -0.27 0.59 -11.17
CA ARG A 115 -0.04 -0.82 -10.81
C ARG A 115 1.20 -1.01 -9.95
N PHE A 116 2.26 -0.23 -10.15
CA PHE A 116 3.46 -0.30 -9.30
C PHE A 116 3.19 0.21 -7.88
N LEU A 117 2.32 1.22 -7.72
CA LEU A 117 1.93 1.74 -6.40
C LEU A 117 1.28 0.68 -5.50
N ARG A 118 0.67 -0.36 -6.09
CA ARG A 118 0.13 -1.50 -5.32
C ARG A 118 1.23 -2.29 -4.62
N ILE A 119 2.38 -2.48 -5.28
CA ILE A 119 3.55 -3.20 -4.73
C ILE A 119 4.20 -2.39 -3.61
N VAL A 120 4.19 -1.05 -3.71
CA VAL A 120 4.73 -0.17 -2.66
C VAL A 120 4.01 -0.39 -1.32
N ARG A 121 2.75 -0.86 -1.31
CA ARG A 121 2.03 -1.20 -0.06
C ARG A 121 2.69 -2.34 0.73
N ILE A 122 3.42 -3.24 0.07
CA ILE A 122 4.21 -4.30 0.73
C ILE A 122 5.30 -3.68 1.61
N ALA A 123 5.80 -2.49 1.28
CA ALA A 123 6.75 -1.76 2.10
C ALA A 123 6.20 -1.37 3.48
N ARG A 124 4.88 -1.46 3.71
CA ARG A 124 4.30 -1.34 5.07
C ARG A 124 4.85 -2.40 6.02
N ALA A 125 5.16 -3.60 5.50
CA ALA A 125 5.74 -4.69 6.29
C ALA A 125 7.12 -4.32 6.88
N VAL A 126 7.87 -3.43 6.23
CA VAL A 126 9.19 -2.95 6.71
C VAL A 126 9.07 -2.31 8.10
N ARG A 127 7.94 -1.67 8.42
CA ARG A 127 7.76 -1.06 9.75
C ARG A 127 7.63 -2.05 10.88
N ILE A 128 7.11 -3.23 10.58
CA ILE A 128 6.81 -4.25 11.58
C ILE A 128 8.12 -4.84 12.12
N PHE A 129 9.07 -5.05 11.22
CA PHE A 129 10.35 -5.66 11.56
C PHE A 129 11.39 -4.59 11.84
N HIS A 130 11.71 -4.39 13.11
CA HIS A 130 12.80 -3.50 13.54
C HIS A 130 14.11 -3.81 12.78
N SER A 131 14.44 -5.08 12.59
CA SER A 131 15.60 -5.52 11.82
C SER A 131 15.54 -5.06 10.35
N LEU A 132 14.37 -5.09 9.70
CA LEU A 132 14.24 -4.60 8.32
C LEU A 132 14.41 -3.08 8.25
N ARG A 133 13.91 -2.34 9.25
CA ARG A 133 14.13 -0.88 9.31
C ARG A 133 15.62 -0.55 9.35
N ILE A 134 16.39 -1.23 10.21
CA ILE A 134 17.84 -1.03 10.31
C ILE A 134 18.53 -1.32 8.96
N VAL A 135 18.19 -2.44 8.32
CA VAL A 135 18.78 -2.80 7.02
C VAL A 135 18.43 -1.77 5.94
N VAL A 136 17.18 -1.30 5.89
CA VAL A 136 16.76 -0.26 4.94
C VAL A 136 17.50 1.05 5.17
N PHE A 137 17.67 1.47 6.43
CA PHE A 137 18.47 2.65 6.74
C PHE A 137 19.92 2.46 6.32
N ALA A 138 20.53 1.31 6.59
CA ALA A 138 21.90 1.01 6.16
C ALA A 138 22.07 1.04 4.64
N ILE A 139 21.10 0.52 3.87
CA ILE A 139 21.10 0.59 2.40
C ILE A 139 21.04 2.05 1.92
N ILE A 140 20.14 2.86 2.48
CA ILE A 140 19.99 4.28 2.10
C ILE A 140 21.28 5.05 2.38
N GLU A 141 21.87 4.86 3.55
CA GLU A 141 23.16 5.49 3.92
C GLU A 141 24.29 5.05 2.96
N SER A 142 24.36 3.76 2.63
CA SER A 142 25.36 3.25 1.68
C SER A 142 25.18 3.84 0.28
N MET A 143 23.93 3.99 -0.18
CA MET A 143 23.62 4.62 -1.47
C MET A 143 23.98 6.11 -1.48
N MET A 144 23.69 6.84 -0.41
CA MET A 144 24.05 8.25 -0.28
C MET A 144 25.56 8.45 -0.27
N SER A 145 26.30 7.56 0.42
CA SER A 145 27.76 7.57 0.42
C SER A 145 28.39 7.33 -0.95
N LEU A 146 27.68 6.68 -1.89
CA LEU A 146 28.16 6.45 -3.26
C LEU A 146 27.88 7.64 -4.19
N VAL A 147 26.97 8.53 -3.82
CA VAL A 147 26.59 9.73 -4.59
C VAL A 147 27.41 10.96 -4.16
N TRP A 148 28.15 10.83 -3.06
CA TRP A 148 29.13 11.80 -2.58
C TRP A 148 30.49 11.58 -3.24
#